data_AF-A0AAE5HD72-F1
#
_entry.id   AF-A0AAE5HD72-F1
#
_cell.length_a   1.000
_cell.length_b   1.000
_cell.length_c   1.000
_cell.angle_alpha   90.00
_cell.angle_beta   90.00
_cell.angle_gamma   90.00
#
_symmetry.space_group_name_H-M   'P 1'
#
loop_
_entity.id
_entity.type
_entity.pdbx_description
1 polymer ?
#
loop_
_entity_poly.entity_id
_entity_poly.type
_entity_poly.pdbx_seq_one_letter_code
_entity_poly.pdbx_strand_id
1 'polypeptide(L)'
;MSNSQISSSSHETRRQIMEATFRAISKHGYADLRMRHIGSEFEKTRQVIHYHYDGKHELISAFLEYLIAQYDIEPPGGGTDDRWKCLHARIDQCLFGPDIEGFDHWERMKVYHELYSQAQHNDTHRDRFNTHYEKMVEDVAAAIEAGVSDGTFASVDPLEFAYLLTDVIHAARARRISLGQQEAPQQAREAINEFLLTSLVPNIHVEIPK
;
A
#
# COMPACT_ATOMS: atom_id res chain seq x y z
N MET A 1 21.53 20.07 22.56
CA MET A 1 22.11 19.29 21.45
C MET A 1 22.13 17.77 21.68
N SER A 2 21.92 17.26 22.91
CA SER A 2 21.96 15.81 23.20
C SER A 2 20.68 15.04 22.86
N ASN A 3 19.49 15.66 22.95
CA ASN A 3 18.21 14.93 22.78
C ASN A 3 17.85 14.61 21.32
N SER A 4 18.26 15.43 20.34
CA SER A 4 17.92 15.18 18.93
C SER A 4 18.83 14.15 18.26
N GLN A 5 20.09 14.01 18.70
CA GLN A 5 21.02 12.97 18.22
C GLN A 5 20.68 11.58 18.79
N ILE A 6 20.19 11.52 20.04
CA ILE A 6 19.71 10.25 20.63
C ILE A 6 18.40 9.81 19.96
N SER A 7 17.49 10.76 19.70
CA SER A 7 16.26 10.50 18.95
C SER A 7 16.56 10.01 17.54
N SER A 8 17.43 10.69 16.77
CA SER A 8 17.78 10.27 15.41
C SER A 8 18.45 8.89 15.36
N SER A 9 19.33 8.58 16.32
CA SER A 9 19.96 7.25 16.46
C SER A 9 18.95 6.14 16.78
N SER A 10 17.96 6.43 17.62
CA SER A 10 16.88 5.49 17.97
C SER A 10 15.95 5.24 16.77
N HIS A 11 15.57 6.29 16.04
CA HIS A 11 14.75 6.18 14.82
C HIS A 11 15.46 5.36 13.74
N GLU A 12 16.74 5.63 13.51
CA GLU A 12 17.57 4.86 12.57
C GLU A 12 17.70 3.40 12.99
N THR A 13 17.87 3.12 14.29
CA THR A 13 17.91 1.75 14.80
C THR A 13 16.58 1.03 14.61
N ARG A 14 15.45 1.69 14.88
CA ARG A 14 14.11 1.13 14.62
C ARG A 14 13.94 0.80 13.13
N ARG A 15 14.34 1.71 12.23
CA ARG A 15 14.30 1.47 10.77
C ARG A 15 15.09 0.21 10.41
N GLN A 16 16.34 0.10 10.86
CA GLN A 16 17.18 -1.08 10.60
C GLN A 16 16.56 -2.39 11.13
N ILE A 17 15.85 -2.35 12.27
CA ILE A 17 15.09 -3.51 12.79
C ILE A 17 13.93 -3.85 11.86
N MET A 18 13.19 -2.85 11.34
CA MET A 18 12.09 -3.10 10.40
C MET A 18 12.61 -3.72 9.09
N GLU A 19 13.74 -3.26 8.57
CA GLU A 19 14.35 -3.82 7.36
C GLU A 19 14.89 -5.24 7.57
N ALA A 20 15.48 -5.52 8.73
CA ALA A 20 15.87 -6.88 9.11
C ALA A 20 14.64 -7.80 9.23
N THR A 21 13.53 -7.27 9.76
CA THR A 21 12.27 -8.00 9.87
C THR A 21 11.69 -8.32 8.49
N PHE A 22 11.71 -7.34 7.58
CA PHE A 22 11.33 -7.54 6.19
C PHE A 22 12.12 -8.67 5.55
N ARG A 23 13.47 -8.60 5.60
CA ARG A 23 14.34 -9.63 5.02
C ARG A 23 14.08 -11.01 5.64
N ALA A 24 13.87 -11.07 6.95
CA ALA A 24 13.60 -12.33 7.64
C ALA A 24 12.26 -12.94 7.22
N ILE A 25 11.21 -12.13 7.03
CA ILE A 25 9.91 -12.62 6.52
C ILE A 25 10.07 -13.05 5.06
N SER A 26 10.71 -12.25 4.20
CA SER A 26 10.93 -12.59 2.80
C SER A 26 11.69 -13.92 2.62
N LYS A 27 12.62 -14.26 3.52
CA LYS A 27 13.40 -15.50 3.47
C LYS A 27 12.70 -16.71 4.09
N HIS A 28 11.92 -16.52 5.15
CA HIS A 28 11.42 -17.62 5.98
C HIS A 28 9.90 -17.76 5.99
N GLY A 29 9.16 -16.78 5.45
CA GLY A 29 7.73 -16.64 5.67
C GLY A 29 7.38 -16.20 7.09
N TYR A 30 6.20 -15.61 7.23
CA TYR A 30 5.64 -15.14 8.50
C TYR A 30 5.35 -16.29 9.47
N ALA A 31 4.82 -17.40 8.95
CA ALA A 31 4.44 -18.57 9.77
C ALA A 31 5.64 -19.16 10.52
N ASP A 32 6.78 -19.33 9.83
CA ASP A 32 8.01 -19.88 10.41
C ASP A 32 8.94 -18.82 11.03
N LEU A 33 8.54 -17.55 11.02
CA LEU A 33 9.36 -16.45 11.53
C LEU A 33 9.64 -16.61 13.03
N ARG A 34 10.90 -16.45 13.42
CA ARG A 34 11.34 -16.45 14.82
C ARG A 34 12.28 -15.26 15.05
N MET A 35 12.36 -14.80 16.31
CA MET A 35 13.22 -13.66 16.68
C MET A 35 14.70 -13.84 16.28
N ARG A 36 15.19 -15.10 16.25
CA ARG A 36 16.55 -15.39 15.77
C ARG A 36 16.76 -15.13 14.27
N HIS A 37 15.73 -15.30 13.45
CA HIS A 37 15.80 -15.04 12.01
C HIS A 37 15.92 -13.54 11.75
N ILE A 38 15.21 -12.73 12.55
CA ILE A 38 15.33 -11.27 12.50
C ILE A 38 16.73 -10.85 12.99
N GLY A 39 17.20 -11.46 14.08
CA GLY A 39 18.54 -11.19 14.61
C GLY A 39 19.69 -11.56 13.66
N SER A 40 19.52 -12.53 12.75
CA SER A 40 20.53 -12.86 11.74
C SER A 40 20.56 -11.87 10.57
N GLU A 41 19.47 -11.15 10.32
CA GLU A 41 19.37 -10.12 9.29
C GLU A 41 19.73 -8.72 9.81
N PHE A 42 19.98 -8.59 11.12
CA PHE A 42 20.26 -7.33 11.79
C PHE A 42 21.75 -7.23 12.11
N GLU A 43 22.40 -6.18 11.63
CA GLU A 43 23.86 -6.01 11.75
C GLU A 43 24.34 -5.84 13.19
N LYS A 44 23.45 -5.40 14.09
CA LYS A 44 23.73 -5.21 15.52
C LYS A 44 23.28 -6.42 16.34
N THR A 45 23.49 -6.37 17.66
CA THR A 45 23.14 -7.49 18.54
C THR A 45 21.63 -7.64 18.71
N ARG A 46 21.18 -8.88 18.92
CA ARG A 46 19.77 -9.19 19.23
C ARG A 46 19.26 -8.48 20.50
N GLN A 47 20.15 -8.12 21.42
CA GLN A 47 19.78 -7.36 22.63
C GLN A 47 19.19 -5.99 22.29
N VAL A 48 19.65 -5.35 21.20
CA VAL A 48 19.10 -4.08 20.74
C VAL A 48 17.66 -4.23 20.27
N ILE A 49 17.29 -5.36 19.66
CA ILE A 49 15.89 -5.63 19.29
C ILE A 49 15.01 -5.69 20.54
N HIS A 50 15.49 -6.39 21.58
CA HIS A 50 14.77 -6.51 22.87
C HIS A 50 14.71 -5.19 23.66
N TYR A 51 15.60 -4.24 23.41
CA TYR A 51 15.51 -2.90 23.98
C TYR A 51 14.36 -2.09 23.36
N HIS A 52 14.00 -2.36 22.10
CA HIS A 52 12.96 -1.64 21.39
C HIS A 52 11.60 -2.35 21.37
N TYR A 53 11.59 -3.67 21.54
CA TYR A 53 10.39 -4.51 21.44
C TYR A 53 10.45 -5.66 22.44
N ASP A 54 9.41 -5.81 23.25
CA ASP A 54 9.30 -6.82 24.30
C ASP A 54 9.16 -8.23 23.71
N GLY A 55 8.66 -8.36 22.48
CA GLY A 55 8.52 -9.66 21.83
C GLY A 55 8.13 -9.62 20.36
N LYS A 56 7.98 -10.81 19.78
CA LYS A 56 7.62 -10.99 18.36
C LYS A 56 6.32 -10.26 18.01
N HIS A 57 5.30 -10.36 18.88
CA HIS A 57 3.99 -9.77 18.59
C HIS A 57 4.04 -8.24 18.46
N GLU A 58 4.69 -7.56 19.40
CA GLU A 58 4.87 -6.11 19.36
C GLU A 58 5.71 -5.68 18.15
N LEU A 59 6.85 -6.36 17.93
CA LEU A 59 7.72 -6.08 16.80
C LEU A 59 6.97 -6.21 15.47
N ILE A 60 6.21 -7.29 15.28
CA ILE A 60 5.45 -7.49 14.03
C ILE A 60 4.35 -6.45 13.87
N SER A 61 3.71 -6.05 14.96
CA SER A 61 2.71 -4.97 14.89
C SER A 61 3.36 -3.67 14.42
N ALA A 62 4.47 -3.26 15.04
CA ALA A 62 5.24 -2.09 14.61
C ALA A 62 5.77 -2.22 13.17
N PHE A 63 6.17 -3.43 12.76
CA PHE A 63 6.58 -3.71 11.40
C PHE A 63 5.43 -3.58 10.40
N LEU A 64 4.22 -4.00 10.76
CA LEU A 64 3.03 -3.80 9.92
C LEU A 64 2.72 -2.31 9.73
N GLU A 65 2.81 -1.51 10.80
CA GLU A 65 2.71 -0.04 10.71
C GLU A 65 3.75 0.53 9.75
N TYR A 66 5.00 0.10 9.88
CA TYR A 66 6.09 0.53 9.01
C TYR A 66 5.84 0.13 7.54
N LEU A 67 5.32 -1.07 7.30
CA LEU A 67 5.00 -1.57 5.97
C LEU A 67 3.86 -0.79 5.32
N ILE A 68 2.80 -0.51 6.08
CA ILE A 68 1.64 0.28 5.66
C ILE A 68 2.05 1.73 5.37
N ALA A 69 2.87 2.35 6.22
CA ALA A 69 3.30 3.74 6.02
C ALA A 69 4.04 3.98 4.70
N GLN A 70 4.64 2.94 4.11
CA GLN A 70 5.27 3.03 2.79
C GLN A 70 4.27 3.02 1.61
N TYR A 71 3.00 2.67 1.84
CA TYR A 71 1.94 2.82 0.85
C TYR A 71 1.36 4.23 0.78
N ASP A 72 1.47 4.98 1.86
CA ASP A 72 0.95 6.35 1.98
C ASP A 72 1.84 7.39 1.27
N ILE A 73 2.78 6.97 0.44
CA ILE A 73 3.59 7.86 -0.38
C ILE A 73 2.67 8.46 -1.44
N GLU A 74 2.49 9.79 -1.42
CA GLU A 74 1.72 10.50 -2.44
C GLU A 74 2.22 10.14 -3.85
N PRO A 75 1.32 9.94 -4.83
CA PRO A 75 1.73 9.71 -6.20
C PRO A 75 2.57 10.91 -6.69
N PRO A 76 3.69 10.67 -7.41
CA PRO A 76 4.46 11.75 -8.00
C PRO A 76 3.57 12.55 -8.95
N GLY A 77 3.46 13.86 -8.72
CA GLY A 77 2.61 14.75 -9.52
C GLY A 77 1.42 15.37 -8.79
N GLY A 78 1.44 15.48 -7.45
CA GLY A 78 0.46 16.19 -6.61
C GLY A 78 0.25 17.70 -6.90
N GLY A 79 0.51 18.15 -8.12
CA GLY A 79 0.25 19.50 -8.61
C GLY A 79 -0.12 19.55 -10.10
N THR A 80 -0.57 18.46 -10.72
CA THR A 80 -1.09 18.55 -12.09
C THR A 80 -2.56 18.95 -12.08
N ASP A 81 -2.91 19.99 -12.82
CA ASP A 81 -4.31 20.43 -13.06
C ASP A 81 -5.15 19.37 -13.82
N ASP A 82 -4.55 18.24 -14.21
CA ASP A 82 -5.18 17.19 -15.01
C ASP A 82 -5.65 16.01 -14.14
N ARG A 83 -6.96 15.96 -13.87
CA ARG A 83 -7.59 14.93 -13.03
C ARG A 83 -7.39 13.52 -13.57
N TRP A 84 -7.40 13.34 -14.89
CA TRP A 84 -7.20 12.04 -15.52
C TRP A 84 -5.79 11.52 -15.29
N LYS A 85 -4.78 12.39 -15.45
CA LYS A 85 -3.38 12.01 -15.16
C LYS A 85 -3.19 11.64 -13.69
N CYS A 86 -3.74 12.41 -12.77
CA CYS A 86 -3.69 12.10 -11.34
C CYS A 86 -4.31 10.73 -11.03
N LEU A 87 -5.51 10.45 -11.55
CA LEU A 87 -6.19 9.18 -11.31
C LEU A 87 -5.43 7.99 -11.92
N HIS A 88 -4.92 8.12 -13.16
CA HIS A 88 -4.10 7.07 -13.77
C HIS A 88 -2.81 6.82 -12.98
N ALA A 89 -2.09 7.86 -12.57
CA ALA A 89 -0.88 7.73 -11.77
C ALA A 89 -1.17 7.04 -10.44
N ARG A 90 -2.29 7.36 -9.80
CA ARG A 90 -2.74 6.70 -8.56
C ARG A 90 -3.05 5.22 -8.81
N ILE A 91 -3.76 4.88 -9.89
CA ILE A 91 -4.06 3.49 -10.26
C ILE A 91 -2.77 2.70 -10.51
N ASP A 92 -1.83 3.27 -11.27
CA ASP A 92 -0.56 2.63 -11.59
C ASP A 92 0.29 2.41 -10.34
N GLN A 93 0.39 3.41 -9.47
CA GLN A 93 1.04 3.28 -8.16
C GLN A 93 0.35 2.21 -7.30
N CYS A 94 -0.99 2.19 -7.29
CA CYS A 94 -1.76 1.20 -6.54
C CYS A 94 -1.74 -0.19 -7.17
N LEU A 95 -1.32 -0.40 -8.41
CA LEU A 95 -1.17 -1.74 -8.99
C LEU A 95 0.26 -2.24 -8.92
N PHE A 96 1.19 -1.39 -9.35
CA PHE A 96 2.59 -1.74 -9.61
C PHE A 96 3.57 -1.17 -8.59
N GLY A 97 3.09 -0.29 -7.71
CA GLY A 97 3.90 0.39 -6.71
C GLY A 97 4.88 1.41 -7.29
N PRO A 98 5.45 2.27 -6.43
CA PRO A 98 6.65 3.00 -6.80
C PRO A 98 7.88 2.07 -6.74
N ASP A 99 8.86 2.35 -7.60
CA ASP A 99 10.22 1.86 -7.43
C ASP A 99 10.82 2.54 -6.18
N ILE A 100 10.87 1.82 -5.06
CA ILE A 100 11.51 2.29 -3.83
C ILE A 100 12.92 1.72 -3.79
N GLU A 101 13.92 2.60 -3.66
CA GLU A 101 15.31 2.18 -3.53
C GLU A 101 15.49 1.21 -2.35
N GLY A 102 16.11 0.06 -2.61
CA GLY A 102 16.39 -0.96 -1.62
C GLY A 102 15.27 -2.00 -1.36
N PHE A 103 14.07 -1.84 -1.94
CA PHE A 103 12.97 -2.81 -1.80
C PHE A 103 12.18 -2.99 -3.09
N ASP A 104 12.25 -4.20 -3.67
CA ASP A 104 11.39 -4.59 -4.79
C ASP A 104 9.91 -4.51 -4.39
N HIS A 105 9.08 -3.89 -5.22
CA HIS A 105 7.65 -3.74 -4.96
C HIS A 105 6.99 -5.08 -4.69
N TRP A 106 7.31 -6.11 -5.49
CA TRP A 106 6.66 -7.41 -5.37
C TRP A 106 7.13 -8.18 -4.15
N GLU A 107 8.38 -8.04 -3.72
CA GLU A 107 8.83 -8.51 -2.41
C GLU A 107 8.02 -7.87 -1.28
N ARG A 108 7.78 -6.57 -1.36
CA ARG A 108 6.94 -5.87 -0.39
C ARG A 108 5.50 -6.35 -0.40
N MET A 109 4.91 -6.51 -1.57
CA MET A 109 3.53 -7.00 -1.69
C MET A 109 3.38 -8.43 -1.20
N LYS A 110 4.38 -9.30 -1.41
CA LYS A 110 4.41 -10.67 -0.88
C LYS A 110 4.29 -10.65 0.64
N VAL A 111 5.14 -9.88 1.32
CA VAL A 111 5.12 -9.74 2.79
C VAL A 111 3.78 -9.15 3.27
N TYR A 112 3.29 -8.12 2.59
CA TYR A 112 1.99 -7.51 2.90
C TYR A 112 0.85 -8.53 2.82
N HIS A 113 0.72 -9.25 1.71
CA HIS A 113 -0.37 -10.21 1.50
C HIS A 113 -0.27 -11.42 2.41
N GLU A 114 0.94 -11.85 2.76
CA GLU A 114 1.13 -12.90 3.75
C GLU A 114 0.58 -12.47 5.12
N LEU A 115 0.94 -11.27 5.59
CA LEU A 115 0.41 -10.71 6.84
C LEU A 115 -1.11 -10.47 6.75
N TYR A 116 -1.61 -9.96 5.62
CA TYR A 116 -3.03 -9.73 5.39
C TYR A 116 -3.85 -11.02 5.53
N SER A 117 -3.38 -12.13 4.92
CA SER A 117 -4.05 -13.43 5.02
C SER A 117 -4.15 -13.97 6.45
N GLN A 118 -3.22 -13.54 7.32
CA GLN A 118 -3.13 -13.96 8.71
C GLN A 118 -3.85 -13.02 9.68
N ALA A 119 -4.30 -11.84 9.21
CA ALA A 119 -4.92 -10.82 10.06
C ALA A 119 -6.17 -11.32 10.78
N GLN A 120 -6.90 -12.30 10.22
CA GLN A 120 -8.03 -12.96 10.87
C GLN A 120 -7.69 -13.58 12.24
N HIS A 121 -6.42 -13.90 12.49
CA HIS A 121 -5.94 -14.50 13.73
C HIS A 121 -5.38 -13.45 14.73
N ASN A 122 -5.42 -12.16 14.40
CA ASN A 122 -4.85 -11.10 15.23
C ASN A 122 -5.64 -9.79 15.08
N ASP A 123 -6.45 -9.46 16.08
CA ASP A 123 -7.33 -8.28 16.06
C ASP A 123 -6.56 -6.97 15.82
N THR A 124 -5.40 -6.79 16.45
CA THR A 124 -4.55 -5.60 16.24
C THR A 124 -4.09 -5.48 14.78
N HIS A 125 -3.79 -6.61 14.11
CA HIS A 125 -3.40 -6.58 12.70
C HIS A 125 -4.61 -6.34 11.81
N ARG A 126 -5.75 -6.97 12.10
CA ARG A 126 -7.00 -6.76 11.38
C ARG A 126 -7.42 -5.29 11.41
N ASP A 127 -7.39 -4.66 12.58
CA ASP A 127 -7.78 -3.25 12.73
C ASP A 127 -6.84 -2.33 11.91
N ARG A 128 -5.53 -2.61 11.93
CA ARG A 128 -4.54 -1.85 11.13
C ARG A 128 -4.78 -1.98 9.63
N PHE A 129 -5.07 -3.20 9.14
CA PHE A 129 -5.38 -3.40 7.73
C PHE A 129 -6.69 -2.74 7.34
N ASN A 130 -7.72 -2.77 8.20
CA ASN A 130 -8.99 -2.07 7.95
C ASN A 130 -8.78 -0.57 7.86
N THR A 131 -8.09 0.05 8.81
CA THR A 131 -7.78 1.49 8.77
C THR A 131 -6.97 1.86 7.53
N HIS A 132 -6.00 1.03 7.14
CA HIS A 132 -5.24 1.28 5.91
C HIS A 132 -6.11 1.18 4.65
N TYR A 133 -6.96 0.15 4.58
CA TYR A 133 -7.88 -0.04 3.46
C TYR A 133 -8.88 1.12 3.35
N GLU A 134 -9.48 1.54 4.46
CA GLU A 134 -10.38 2.70 4.51
C GLU A 134 -9.69 3.96 4.00
N LYS A 135 -8.47 4.24 4.47
CA LYS A 135 -7.68 5.38 3.99
C LYS A 135 -7.41 5.31 2.48
N MET A 136 -7.06 4.14 1.95
CA MET A 136 -6.85 3.97 0.51
C MET A 136 -8.11 4.30 -0.29
N VAL A 137 -9.27 3.85 0.20
CA VAL A 137 -10.57 4.12 -0.42
C VAL A 137 -10.89 5.62 -0.35
N GLU A 138 -10.69 6.26 0.81
CA GLU A 138 -10.90 7.70 1.00
C GLU A 138 -10.02 8.53 0.05
N ASP A 139 -8.74 8.20 -0.09
CA ASP A 139 -7.82 8.90 -1.00
C ASP A 139 -8.28 8.81 -2.45
N VAL A 140 -8.75 7.63 -2.88
CA VAL A 140 -9.26 7.41 -4.25
C VAL A 140 -10.58 8.14 -4.45
N ALA A 141 -11.50 8.07 -3.47
CA ALA A 141 -12.79 8.74 -3.51
C ALA A 141 -12.60 10.26 -3.61
N ALA A 142 -11.68 10.84 -2.84
CA ALA A 142 -11.36 12.26 -2.90
C ALA A 142 -10.84 12.69 -4.28
N ALA A 143 -10.02 11.87 -4.94
CA ALA A 143 -9.54 12.14 -6.29
C ALA A 143 -10.68 12.11 -7.33
N ILE A 144 -11.63 11.20 -7.18
CA ILE A 144 -12.82 11.10 -8.04
C ILE A 144 -13.76 12.27 -7.78
N GLU A 145 -14.07 12.58 -6.52
CA GLU A 145 -14.93 13.68 -6.11
C GLU A 145 -14.42 15.02 -6.64
N ALA A 146 -13.11 15.24 -6.63
CA ALA A 146 -12.51 16.44 -7.18
C ALA A 146 -12.79 16.60 -8.69
N GLY A 147 -12.70 15.51 -9.47
CA GLY A 147 -13.02 15.52 -10.90
C GLY A 147 -14.52 15.56 -11.20
N VAL A 148 -15.37 15.02 -10.34
CA VAL A 148 -16.84 15.19 -10.44
C VAL A 148 -17.21 16.65 -10.19
N SER A 149 -16.60 17.27 -9.18
CA SER A 149 -16.93 18.64 -8.74
C SER A 149 -16.57 19.70 -9.78
N ASP A 150 -15.49 19.51 -10.54
CA ASP A 150 -15.08 20.42 -11.62
C ASP A 150 -15.60 20.02 -13.02
N GLY A 151 -16.38 18.93 -13.09
CA GLY A 151 -17.00 18.44 -14.32
C GLY A 151 -16.06 17.68 -15.26
N THR A 152 -14.81 17.42 -14.85
CA THR A 152 -13.89 16.57 -15.61
C THR A 152 -14.37 15.13 -15.70
N PHE A 153 -15.05 14.64 -14.66
CA PHE A 153 -15.65 13.31 -14.59
C PHE A 153 -17.18 13.37 -14.58
N ALA A 154 -17.81 12.33 -15.10
CA ALA A 154 -19.25 12.12 -15.00
C ALA A 154 -19.69 11.98 -13.54
N SER A 155 -20.95 12.33 -13.25
CA SER A 155 -21.53 12.19 -11.92
C SER A 155 -21.70 10.72 -11.56
N VAL A 156 -20.83 10.23 -10.67
CA VAL A 156 -20.86 8.91 -10.05
C VAL A 156 -20.86 9.06 -8.52
N ASP A 157 -21.15 7.98 -7.80
CA ASP A 157 -20.83 7.91 -6.37
C ASP A 157 -19.30 7.68 -6.21
N PRO A 158 -18.54 8.65 -5.66
CA PRO A 158 -17.09 8.53 -5.57
C PRO A 158 -16.64 7.38 -4.65
N LEU A 159 -17.41 7.10 -3.60
CA LEU A 159 -17.05 6.10 -2.60
C LEU A 159 -17.30 4.69 -3.12
N GLU A 160 -18.45 4.44 -3.75
CA GLU A 160 -18.72 3.14 -4.38
C GLU A 160 -17.71 2.83 -5.49
N PHE A 161 -17.34 3.83 -6.30
CA PHE A 161 -16.33 3.65 -7.33
C PHE A 161 -14.95 3.35 -6.72
N ALA A 162 -14.58 4.03 -5.64
CA ALA A 162 -13.30 3.83 -4.96
C ALA A 162 -13.18 2.44 -4.33
N TYR A 163 -14.24 1.91 -3.72
CA TYR A 163 -14.28 0.53 -3.23
C TYR A 163 -14.03 -0.46 -4.37
N LEU A 164 -14.80 -0.36 -5.45
CA LEU A 164 -14.69 -1.27 -6.59
C LEU A 164 -13.27 -1.23 -7.20
N LEU A 165 -12.72 -0.03 -7.39
CA LEU A 165 -11.38 0.14 -7.93
C LEU A 165 -10.32 -0.50 -7.00
N THR A 166 -10.42 -0.25 -5.68
CA THR A 166 -9.49 -0.79 -4.69
C THR A 166 -9.54 -2.32 -4.62
N ASP A 167 -10.74 -2.90 -4.69
CA ASP A 167 -10.94 -4.35 -4.65
C ASP A 167 -10.38 -5.06 -5.87
N VAL A 168 -10.60 -4.51 -7.07
CA VAL A 168 -10.03 -5.04 -8.32
C VAL A 168 -8.50 -5.07 -8.24
N ILE A 169 -7.92 -3.97 -7.74
CA ILE A 169 -6.47 -3.85 -7.55
C ILE A 169 -5.94 -4.88 -6.55
N HIS A 170 -6.60 -5.02 -5.40
CA HIS A 170 -6.20 -5.98 -4.36
C HIS A 170 -6.27 -7.42 -4.87
N ALA A 171 -7.35 -7.78 -5.57
CA ALA A 171 -7.51 -9.12 -6.16
C ALA A 171 -6.44 -9.41 -7.22
N ALA A 172 -6.10 -8.44 -8.07
CA ALA A 172 -5.08 -8.60 -9.09
C ALA A 172 -3.69 -8.86 -8.50
N ARG A 173 -3.32 -8.12 -7.45
CA ARG A 173 -2.08 -8.34 -6.69
C ARG A 173 -2.07 -9.70 -6.03
N ALA A 174 -3.16 -10.08 -5.36
CA ALA A 174 -3.29 -11.37 -4.70
C ALA A 174 -3.14 -12.54 -5.69
N ARG A 175 -3.69 -12.45 -6.91
CA ARG A 175 -3.51 -13.46 -7.97
C ARG A 175 -2.05 -13.59 -8.41
N ARG A 176 -1.35 -12.47 -8.60
CA ARG A 176 0.08 -12.50 -8.95
C ARG A 176 0.91 -13.16 -7.85
N ILE A 177 0.69 -12.75 -6.61
CA ILE A 177 1.49 -13.14 -5.45
C ILE A 177 1.22 -14.59 -5.05
N SER A 178 -0.05 -14.96 -4.94
CA SER A 178 -0.46 -16.24 -4.36
C SER A 178 -0.54 -17.35 -5.39
N LEU A 179 -0.82 -17.02 -6.66
CA LEU A 179 -1.04 -18.00 -7.73
C LEU A 179 0.02 -17.92 -8.84
N GLY A 180 1.01 -17.03 -8.73
CA GLY A 180 2.07 -16.86 -9.72
C GLY A 180 1.61 -16.27 -11.05
N GLN A 181 0.40 -15.69 -11.12
CA GLN A 181 -0.17 -15.13 -12.35
C GLN A 181 0.43 -13.74 -12.63
N GLN A 182 1.63 -13.72 -13.22
CA GLN A 182 2.42 -12.50 -13.41
C GLN A 182 1.66 -11.38 -14.15
N GLU A 183 0.81 -11.74 -15.11
CA GLU A 183 0.04 -10.79 -15.93
C GLU A 183 -1.21 -10.21 -15.23
N ALA A 184 -1.60 -10.74 -14.06
CA ALA A 184 -2.86 -10.34 -13.42
C ALA A 184 -2.99 -8.82 -13.13
N PRO A 185 -1.94 -8.10 -12.69
CA PRO A 185 -2.01 -6.65 -12.50
C PRO A 185 -2.21 -5.88 -13.81
N GLN A 186 -1.58 -6.33 -14.91
CA GLN A 186 -1.75 -5.72 -16.23
C GLN A 186 -3.16 -5.97 -16.79
N GLN A 187 -3.68 -7.20 -16.66
CA GLN A 187 -5.06 -7.54 -17.02
C GLN A 187 -6.07 -6.67 -16.26
N ALA A 188 -5.84 -6.45 -14.96
CA ALA A 188 -6.69 -5.58 -14.16
C ALA A 188 -6.58 -4.11 -14.60
N ARG A 189 -5.37 -3.63 -14.94
CA ARG A 189 -5.17 -2.27 -15.46
C ARG A 189 -5.95 -2.00 -16.73
N GLU A 190 -5.95 -2.97 -17.64
CA GLU A 190 -6.71 -2.94 -18.90
C GLU A 190 -8.21 -2.96 -18.64
N ALA A 191 -8.68 -3.87 -17.78
CA ALA A 191 -10.09 -3.96 -17.39
C ALA A 191 -10.59 -2.69 -16.67
N ILE A 192 -9.76 -2.08 -15.81
CA ILE A 192 -10.07 -0.80 -15.17
C ILE A 192 -10.27 0.29 -16.22
N ASN A 193 -9.38 0.39 -17.22
CA ASN A 193 -9.55 1.36 -18.30
C ASN A 193 -10.84 1.12 -19.09
N GLU A 194 -11.07 -0.11 -19.51
CA GLU A 194 -12.15 -0.46 -20.41
C GLU A 194 -13.53 -0.34 -19.75
N PHE A 195 -13.67 -0.87 -18.53
CA PHE A 195 -14.97 -1.06 -17.90
C PHE A 195 -15.27 -0.08 -16.76
N LEU A 196 -14.25 0.42 -16.04
CA LEU A 196 -14.46 1.32 -14.91
C LEU A 196 -14.28 2.77 -15.33
N LEU A 197 -13.12 3.13 -15.88
CA LEU A 197 -12.83 4.53 -16.21
C LEU A 197 -13.73 5.07 -17.32
N THR A 198 -14.22 4.22 -18.22
CA THR A 198 -15.21 4.65 -19.23
C THR A 198 -16.48 5.23 -18.60
N SER A 199 -16.88 4.81 -17.40
CA SER A 199 -18.05 5.39 -16.72
C SER A 199 -17.79 6.78 -16.12
N LEU A 200 -16.52 7.22 -16.04
CA LEU A 200 -16.15 8.57 -15.62
C LEU A 200 -16.10 9.56 -16.79
N VAL A 201 -16.25 9.12 -18.04
CA VAL A 201 -16.27 10.03 -19.19
C VAL A 201 -17.61 10.79 -19.20
N PRO A 202 -17.61 12.14 -19.12
CA PRO A 202 -18.85 12.91 -19.15
C PRO A 202 -19.64 12.64 -20.43
N ASN A 203 -20.94 12.35 -20.29
CA ASN A 203 -21.84 12.33 -21.44
C ASN A 203 -21.90 13.75 -22.02
N ILE A 204 -21.33 13.96 -23.20
CA ILE A 204 -21.44 15.24 -23.90
C ILE A 204 -22.91 15.37 -24.34
N HIS A 205 -23.72 16.09 -23.56
CA HIS A 205 -24.93 16.70 -24.10
C HIS A 205 -24.48 17.79 -25.07
N VAL A 206 -24.41 17.44 -26.35
CA VAL A 206 -24.25 18.42 -27.42
C VAL A 206 -25.55 19.22 -27.47
N GLU A 207 -25.60 20.36 -26.79
CA GLU A 207 -26.60 21.39 -27.11
C GLU A 207 -26.33 21.86 -28.53
N ILE A 208 -27.22 21.50 -29.45
CA ILE A 208 -27.23 22.05 -30.80
C ILE A 208 -27.73 23.50 -30.65
N PRO A 209 -26.92 24.53 -30.96
CA PRO A 209 -27.39 25.91 -30.94
C PRO A 209 -28.54 26.04 -31.95
N LYS A 210 -29.65 26.64 -31.53
CA LYS A 210 -30.71 27.08 -32.45
C LYS A 210 -30.30 28.36 -33.16
#